data_AF-A0A1L8TNP9-F1
#
_entry.id   AF-A0A1L8TNP9-F1
#
_cell.length_a   1.000
_cell.length_b   1.000
_cell.length_c   1.000
_cell.angle_alpha   90.00
_cell.angle_beta   90.00
_cell.angle_gamma   90.00
#
_symmetry.space_group_name_H-M   'P 1'
#
loop_
_entity.id
_entity.type
_entity.pdbx_description
1 polymer ?
#
loop_
_entity_poly.entity_id
_entity_poly.type
_entity_poly.pdbx_seq_one_letter_code
_entity_poly.pdbx_strand_id
1 'polypeptide(L)'
;MAREFHETFAPAPPNVPTAFTQERGNFRAGFKAEEIVEFLYAVAKGDEKLFEEYVEELHQSVDQAKIKVLTKAETVADPLTAEVDALTDLLYFTYGSFALMGVDPQPIFEIVHRANMGKLFPGGKPRYDPVTNKVLKPEDWAKKFAPEPLIQKELNRQKGNAE
;
A
#
# COMPACT_ATOMS: atom_id res chain seq x y z
N MET A 1 3.81 7.28 11.59
CA MET A 1 3.22 5.98 11.22
C MET A 1 4.13 5.16 10.29
N ALA A 2 4.15 5.35 8.97
CA ALA A 2 4.98 4.50 8.10
C ALA A 2 6.50 4.58 8.38
N ARG A 3 7.02 5.77 8.73
CA ARG A 3 8.41 5.94 9.17
C ARG A 3 8.72 5.17 10.46
N GLU A 4 7.86 5.30 11.46
CA GLU A 4 7.94 4.59 12.74
C GLU A 4 7.91 3.06 12.56
N PHE A 5 7.06 2.58 11.64
CA PHE A 5 7.07 1.17 11.25
C PHE A 5 8.45 0.78 10.73
N HIS A 6 9.06 1.55 9.82
CA HIS A 6 10.39 1.26 9.32
C HIS A 6 11.53 1.42 10.35
N GLU A 7 11.35 2.28 11.36
CA GLU A 7 12.29 2.38 12.49
C GLU A 7 12.22 1.15 13.40
N THR A 8 11.06 0.49 13.47
CA THR A 8 10.83 -0.73 14.26
C THR A 8 11.13 -2.01 13.47
N PHE A 9 10.79 -2.03 12.18
CA PHE A 9 10.88 -3.15 11.26
C PHE A 9 11.84 -2.80 10.12
N ALA A 10 12.82 -3.66 9.87
CA ALA A 10 13.82 -3.44 8.85
C ALA A 10 13.20 -3.34 7.43
N PRO A 11 13.82 -2.56 6.52
CA PRO A 11 14.99 -1.72 6.76
C PRO A 11 14.63 -0.37 7.38
N ALA A 12 15.58 0.19 8.13
CA ALA A 12 15.48 1.52 8.71
C ALA A 12 15.47 2.62 7.61
N PRO A 13 14.70 3.70 7.78
CA PRO A 13 14.74 4.84 6.86
C PRO A 13 16.11 5.54 6.90
N PRO A 14 16.55 6.16 5.80
CA PRO A 14 17.71 7.04 5.84
C PRO A 14 17.43 8.31 6.68
N ASN A 15 18.50 8.95 7.13
CA ASN A 15 18.43 10.20 7.90
C ASN A 15 18.29 11.44 7.01
N VAL A 16 18.52 11.30 5.71
CA VAL A 16 18.38 12.36 4.71
C VAL A 16 17.56 11.84 3.53
N PRO A 17 16.86 12.72 2.78
CA PRO A 17 16.20 12.32 1.54
C PRO A 17 17.20 11.66 0.58
N THR A 18 16.84 10.52 0.01
CA THR A 18 17.71 9.72 -0.84
C THR A 18 16.85 8.95 -1.83
N ALA A 19 17.19 9.02 -3.12
CA ALA A 19 16.51 8.23 -4.14
C ALA A 19 16.65 6.74 -3.84
N PHE A 20 15.69 5.94 -4.27
CA PHE A 20 15.84 4.50 -4.20
C PHE A 20 16.90 4.01 -5.18
N THR A 21 17.51 2.86 -4.84
CA THR A 21 18.20 2.06 -5.85
C THR A 21 17.15 1.51 -6.83
N GLN A 22 17.58 1.20 -8.06
CA GLN A 22 16.68 0.66 -9.10
C GLN A 22 15.91 -0.58 -8.60
N GLU A 23 16.63 -1.51 -7.97
CA GLU A 23 16.05 -2.73 -7.38
C GLU A 23 15.03 -2.42 -6.29
N ARG A 24 15.36 -1.48 -5.39
CA ARG A 24 14.46 -1.10 -4.28
C ARG A 24 13.21 -0.40 -4.80
N GLY A 25 13.35 0.51 -5.76
CA GLY A 25 12.24 1.19 -6.41
C GLY A 25 11.28 0.21 -7.08
N ASN A 26 11.82 -0.73 -7.87
CA ASN A 26 11.05 -1.79 -8.53
C ASN A 26 10.34 -2.70 -7.52
N PHE A 27 11.06 -3.18 -6.49
CA PHE A 27 10.48 -4.00 -5.44
C PHE A 27 9.34 -3.28 -4.70
N ARG A 28 9.53 -1.99 -4.38
CA ARG A 28 8.48 -1.19 -3.74
C ARG A 28 7.32 -0.89 -4.67
N ALA A 29 7.48 -0.91 -6.00
CA ALA A 29 6.37 -0.79 -6.95
C ALA A 29 5.45 -2.01 -6.91
N GLY A 30 6.02 -3.21 -6.77
CA GLY A 30 5.27 -4.47 -6.64
C GLY A 30 4.25 -4.46 -5.50
N PHE A 31 4.57 -3.85 -4.35
CA PHE A 31 3.60 -3.71 -3.26
C PHE A 31 2.36 -2.90 -3.65
N LYS A 32 2.49 -1.85 -4.47
CA LYS A 32 1.31 -1.10 -4.91
C LYS A 32 0.50 -1.90 -5.92
N ALA A 33 1.16 -2.69 -6.76
CA ALA A 33 0.46 -3.57 -7.70
C ALA A 33 -0.39 -4.62 -6.96
N GLU A 34 0.14 -5.22 -5.88
CA GLU A 34 -0.61 -6.15 -5.01
C GLU A 34 -1.91 -5.49 -4.49
N GLU A 35 -1.82 -4.29 -3.91
CA GLU A 35 -3.00 -3.55 -3.39
C GLU A 35 -3.99 -3.13 -4.48
N ILE A 36 -3.51 -2.76 -5.68
CA ILE A 36 -4.38 -2.42 -6.82
C ILE A 36 -5.16 -3.67 -7.26
N VAL A 37 -4.50 -4.83 -7.33
CA VAL A 37 -5.14 -6.10 -7.70
C VAL A 37 -6.18 -6.52 -6.65
N GLU A 38 -5.86 -6.41 -5.36
CA GLU A 38 -6.84 -6.66 -4.28
C GLU A 38 -8.03 -5.70 -4.36
N PHE A 39 -7.79 -4.42 -4.65
CA PHE A 39 -8.85 -3.44 -4.89
C PHE A 39 -9.76 -3.85 -6.05
N LEU A 40 -9.21 -4.28 -7.18
CA LEU A 40 -10.00 -4.73 -8.33
C LEU A 40 -10.83 -5.99 -8.01
N TYR A 41 -10.29 -6.92 -7.22
CA TYR A 41 -11.05 -8.09 -6.76
C TYR A 41 -12.26 -7.67 -5.90
N ALA A 42 -12.08 -6.67 -5.03
CA ALA A 42 -13.16 -6.08 -4.26
C ALA A 42 -14.18 -5.34 -5.14
N VAL A 43 -13.74 -4.59 -6.16
CA VAL A 43 -14.61 -3.93 -7.14
C VAL A 43 -15.45 -4.96 -7.92
N ALA A 44 -14.84 -6.08 -8.31
CA ALA A 44 -15.51 -7.21 -8.95
C ALA A 44 -16.43 -8.00 -7.98
N LYS A 45 -16.47 -7.64 -6.69
CA LYS A 45 -17.26 -8.31 -5.65
C LYS A 45 -16.95 -9.82 -5.56
N GLY A 46 -15.72 -10.20 -5.86
CA GLY A 46 -15.27 -11.59 -5.88
C GLY A 46 -15.70 -12.40 -7.10
N ASP A 47 -16.31 -11.78 -8.13
CA ASP A 47 -16.55 -12.45 -9.41
C ASP A 47 -15.21 -12.64 -10.14
N GLU A 48 -14.76 -13.88 -10.23
CA GLU A 48 -13.45 -14.24 -10.81
C GLU A 48 -13.35 -13.87 -12.29
N LYS A 49 -14.43 -14.03 -13.07
CA LYS A 49 -14.39 -13.72 -14.51
C LYS A 49 -14.28 -12.21 -14.72
N LEU A 50 -15.09 -11.44 -14.01
CA LEU A 50 -15.04 -9.98 -14.11
C LEU A 50 -13.71 -9.42 -13.58
N PHE A 51 -13.18 -10.04 -12.52
CA PHE A 51 -11.86 -9.70 -12.00
C PHE A 51 -10.75 -9.94 -13.03
N GLU A 52 -10.74 -11.08 -13.72
CA GLU A 52 -9.79 -11.34 -14.81
C GLU A 52 -9.89 -10.28 -15.92
N GLU A 53 -11.10 -9.89 -16.32
CA GLU A 53 -11.33 -8.82 -17.29
C GLU A 53 -10.72 -7.48 -16.82
N TYR A 54 -10.94 -7.09 -15.55
CA TYR A 54 -10.37 -5.85 -14.99
C TYR A 54 -8.84 -5.89 -14.84
N VAL A 55 -8.25 -7.04 -14.54
CA VAL A 55 -6.79 -7.18 -14.47
C VAL A 55 -6.18 -7.05 -15.88
N GLU A 56 -6.85 -7.56 -16.91
CA GLU A 56 -6.39 -7.38 -18.29
C GLU A 56 -6.47 -5.90 -18.73
N GLU A 57 -7.52 -5.17 -18.34
CA GLU A 57 -7.59 -3.72 -18.55
C GLU A 57 -6.49 -2.95 -17.80
N LEU A 58 -6.11 -3.41 -16.61
CA LEU A 58 -4.99 -2.85 -15.86
C LEU A 58 -3.66 -3.07 -16.61
N HIS A 59 -3.41 -4.26 -17.18
CA HIS A 59 -2.23 -4.51 -18.01
C HIS A 59 -2.16 -3.54 -19.19
N GLN A 60 -3.28 -3.35 -19.89
CA GLN A 60 -3.35 -2.40 -21.00
C GLN A 60 -3.05 -0.97 -20.56
N SER A 61 -3.56 -0.56 -19.39
CA SER A 61 -3.30 0.76 -18.81
C SER A 61 -1.82 0.96 -18.47
N VAL A 62 -1.15 -0.07 -17.93
CA VAL A 62 0.29 -0.07 -17.65
C VAL A 62 1.09 0.05 -18.96
N ASP A 63 0.72 -0.69 -20.00
CA ASP A 63 1.39 -0.63 -21.28
C ASP A 63 1.24 0.74 -21.97
N GLN A 64 0.05 1.33 -21.90
CA GLN A 64 -0.19 2.69 -22.37
C GLN A 64 0.63 3.73 -21.60
N ALA A 65 0.71 3.60 -20.27
CA ALA A 65 1.53 4.48 -19.44
C ALA A 65 3.02 4.36 -19.80
N LYS A 66 3.51 3.14 -20.02
CA LYS A 66 4.88 2.87 -20.50
C LYS A 66 5.15 3.56 -21.83
N ILE A 67 4.25 3.40 -22.81
CA ILE A 67 4.37 4.07 -24.13
C ILE A 67 4.45 5.59 -23.94
N LYS A 68 3.54 6.18 -23.15
CA LYS A 68 3.53 7.63 -22.89
C LYS A 68 4.84 8.14 -22.29
N VAL A 69 5.38 7.43 -21.30
CA VAL A 69 6.67 7.79 -20.66
C VAL A 69 7.81 7.70 -21.68
N LEU A 70 7.87 6.63 -22.48
CA LEU A 70 8.90 6.46 -23.51
C LEU A 70 8.79 7.49 -24.64
N THR A 71 7.58 7.87 -25.05
CA THR A 71 7.35 8.90 -26.08
C THR A 71 7.81 10.28 -25.62
N LYS A 72 7.60 10.62 -24.34
CA LYS A 72 8.10 11.88 -23.78
C LYS A 72 9.63 11.95 -23.79
N ALA A 73 10.30 10.80 -23.60
CA ALA A 73 11.76 10.68 -23.60
C ALA A 73 12.47 11.72 -22.72
N GLU A 74 11.84 12.13 -21.62
CA GLU A 74 12.40 13.13 -20.70
C GLU A 74 13.65 12.56 -19.99
N THR A 75 14.68 13.39 -19.87
CA THR A 75 15.89 13.02 -19.12
C THR A 75 15.62 13.14 -17.63
N VAL A 76 15.84 12.06 -16.87
CA VAL A 76 15.76 12.10 -15.41
C VAL A 76 17.07 12.67 -14.85
N ALA A 77 17.12 13.99 -14.69
CA ALA A 77 18.29 14.68 -14.15
C ALA A 77 18.48 14.46 -12.64
N ASP A 78 17.38 14.42 -11.88
CA ASP A 78 17.38 14.09 -10.45
C ASP A 78 16.33 12.99 -10.16
N PRO A 79 16.79 11.74 -9.95
CA PRO A 79 15.91 10.62 -9.64
C PRO A 79 15.08 10.83 -8.38
N LEU A 80 15.61 11.50 -7.35
CA LEU A 80 14.86 11.69 -6.10
C LEU A 80 13.63 12.57 -6.33
N THR A 81 13.80 13.68 -7.03
CA THR A 81 12.69 14.57 -7.38
C THR A 81 11.63 13.82 -8.21
N ALA A 82 12.04 13.05 -9.22
CA ALA A 82 11.11 12.30 -10.05
C ALA A 82 10.37 11.18 -9.29
N GLU A 83 11.06 10.47 -8.38
CA GLU A 83 10.44 9.45 -7.53
C GLU A 83 9.42 10.06 -6.55
N VAL A 84 9.76 11.19 -5.93
CA VAL A 84 8.87 11.89 -4.99
C VAL A 84 7.64 12.43 -5.69
N ASP A 85 7.79 13.00 -6.89
CA ASP A 85 6.68 13.49 -7.72
C ASP A 85 5.69 12.35 -8.02
N ALA A 86 6.18 11.23 -8.57
CA ALA A 86 5.34 10.08 -8.89
C ALA A 86 4.67 9.45 -7.65
N LEU A 87 5.37 9.36 -6.51
CA LEU A 87 4.78 8.88 -5.26
C LEU A 87 3.70 9.84 -4.72
N THR A 88 3.87 11.14 -4.93
CA THR A 88 2.90 12.15 -4.51
C THR A 88 1.64 12.08 -5.37
N ASP A 89 1.78 11.90 -6.68
CA ASP A 89 0.64 11.66 -7.58
C ASP A 89 -0.16 10.41 -7.19
N LEU A 90 0.53 9.32 -6.83
CA LEU A 90 -0.14 8.11 -6.32
C LEU A 90 -0.94 8.38 -5.04
N LEU A 91 -0.38 9.17 -4.10
CA LEU A 91 -1.13 9.60 -2.92
C LEU A 91 -2.35 10.43 -3.32
N TYR A 92 -2.19 11.37 -4.25
CA TYR A 92 -3.28 12.23 -4.70
C TYR A 92 -4.45 11.42 -5.29
N PHE A 93 -4.17 10.47 -6.18
CA PHE A 93 -5.21 9.60 -6.74
C PHE A 93 -5.83 8.69 -5.68
N THR A 94 -5.03 8.18 -4.73
CA THR A 94 -5.56 7.33 -3.64
C THR A 94 -6.49 8.12 -2.73
N TYR A 95 -6.11 9.33 -2.31
CA TYR A 95 -6.99 10.23 -1.55
C TYR A 95 -8.20 10.67 -2.35
N GLY A 96 -8.04 10.89 -3.67
CA GLY A 96 -9.15 11.15 -4.59
C GLY A 96 -10.18 10.02 -4.59
N SER A 97 -9.74 8.76 -4.62
CA SER A 97 -10.63 7.60 -4.52
C SER A 97 -11.40 7.57 -3.20
N PHE A 98 -10.75 7.83 -2.06
CA PHE A 98 -11.44 7.92 -0.77
C PHE A 98 -12.48 9.06 -0.75
N ALA A 99 -12.14 10.22 -1.31
CA ALA A 99 -13.07 11.34 -1.44
C ALA A 99 -14.29 10.97 -2.29
N LEU A 100 -14.10 10.29 -3.42
CA LEU A 100 -15.19 9.81 -4.28
C LEU A 100 -16.03 8.71 -3.62
N MET A 101 -15.45 7.92 -2.70
CA MET A 101 -16.17 6.93 -1.89
C MET A 101 -16.89 7.55 -0.68
N GLY A 102 -16.62 8.82 -0.36
CA GLY A 102 -17.13 9.46 0.87
C GLY A 102 -16.54 8.86 2.15
N VAL A 103 -15.31 8.35 2.08
CA VAL A 103 -14.60 7.73 3.20
C VAL A 103 -13.52 8.68 3.72
N ASP A 104 -13.48 8.91 5.03
CA ASP A 104 -12.33 9.52 5.70
C ASP A 104 -11.27 8.44 5.97
N PRO A 105 -10.11 8.48 5.28
CA PRO A 105 -9.10 7.43 5.40
C PRO A 105 -8.23 7.56 6.65
N GLN A 106 -8.24 8.69 7.37
CA GLN A 106 -7.30 8.89 8.48
C GLN A 106 -7.50 7.87 9.62
N PRO A 107 -8.71 7.66 10.17
CA PRO A 107 -8.90 6.68 11.25
C PRO A 107 -8.62 5.24 10.80
N ILE A 108 -8.89 4.94 9.53
CA ILE A 108 -8.62 3.63 8.92
C ILE A 108 -7.10 3.40 8.84
N PHE A 109 -6.33 4.41 8.42
CA PHE A 109 -4.88 4.33 8.37
C PHE A 109 -4.26 4.14 9.77
N GLU A 110 -4.82 4.76 10.80
CA GLU A 110 -4.41 4.55 12.20
C GLU A 110 -4.70 3.12 12.71
N ILE A 111 -5.82 2.52 12.27
CA ILE A 111 -6.13 1.10 12.54
C ILE A 111 -5.08 0.20 11.89
N VAL A 112 -4.77 0.42 10.61
CA VAL A 112 -3.77 -0.35 9.85
C VAL A 112 -2.37 -0.17 10.45
N HIS A 113 -2.01 1.05 10.87
CA HIS A 113 -0.73 1.30 11.54
C HIS A 113 -0.60 0.49 12.83
N ARG A 114 -1.62 0.52 13.70
CA ARG A 114 -1.64 -0.29 14.93
C ARG A 114 -1.52 -1.78 14.64
N ALA A 115 -2.25 -2.26 13.63
CA ALA A 115 -2.17 -3.65 13.19
C ALA A 115 -0.74 -4.04 12.74
N ASN A 116 -0.10 -3.18 11.96
CA ASN A 116 1.27 -3.38 11.50
C ASN A 116 2.29 -3.35 12.65
N MET A 117 2.15 -2.44 13.61
CA MET A 117 3.01 -2.39 14.81
C MET A 117 2.82 -3.63 15.70
N GLY A 118 1.62 -4.22 15.71
CA GLY A 118 1.32 -5.48 16.41
C GLY A 118 2.05 -6.71 15.87
N LYS A 119 2.80 -6.62 14.75
CA LYS A 119 3.57 -7.73 14.16
C LYS A 119 4.85 -8.11 14.92
N LEU A 120 5.14 -7.46 16.04
CA LEU A 120 6.25 -7.85 16.93
C LEU A 120 5.98 -9.22 17.57
N PHE A 121 6.96 -10.12 17.51
CA PHE A 121 6.87 -11.41 18.20
C PHE A 121 7.12 -11.26 19.70
N PRO A 122 6.76 -12.28 20.52
CA PRO A 122 7.14 -12.33 21.93
C PRO A 122 8.64 -12.01 22.11
N GLY A 123 8.95 -11.05 22.98
CA GLY A 123 10.30 -10.49 23.15
C GLY A 123 10.57 -9.22 22.33
N GLY A 124 9.57 -8.69 21.62
CA GLY A 124 9.63 -7.36 20.98
C GLY A 124 10.48 -7.31 19.71
N LYS A 125 10.76 -8.47 19.09
CA LYS A 125 11.59 -8.55 17.88
C LYS A 125 10.73 -8.95 16.66
N PRO A 126 10.95 -8.32 15.49
CA PRO A 126 10.32 -8.75 14.26
C PRO A 126 10.91 -10.07 13.76
N ARG A 127 10.15 -10.79 12.94
CA ARG A 127 10.64 -11.92 12.13
C ARG A 127 10.29 -11.66 10.67
N TYR A 128 11.09 -12.20 9.76
CA TYR A 128 10.97 -11.98 8.33
C TYR A 128 10.90 -13.30 7.60
N ASP A 129 10.13 -13.32 6.52
CA ASP A 129 10.12 -14.42 5.57
C ASP A 129 11.52 -14.54 4.92
N PRO A 130 12.15 -15.72 4.88
CA PRO A 130 13.53 -15.88 4.43
C PRO A 130 13.73 -15.59 2.93
N VAL A 131 12.67 -15.62 2.13
CA VAL A 131 12.73 -15.44 0.68
C VAL A 131 12.31 -14.02 0.29
N THR A 132 11.15 -13.58 0.77
CA THR A 132 10.53 -12.30 0.39
C THR A 132 10.93 -11.14 1.31
N ASN A 133 11.54 -11.45 2.48
CA ASN A 133 11.83 -10.50 3.53
C ASN A 133 10.58 -9.73 4.04
N LYS A 134 9.36 -10.24 3.77
CA LYS A 134 8.11 -9.70 4.31
C LYS A 134 8.08 -9.93 5.83
N VAL A 135 7.58 -8.95 6.59
CA VAL A 135 7.40 -9.06 8.05
C VAL A 135 6.34 -10.12 8.36
N LEU A 136 6.70 -11.11 9.15
CA LEU A 136 5.80 -12.19 9.58
C LEU A 136 4.89 -11.74 10.72
N LYS A 137 3.76 -12.44 10.88
CA LYS A 137 2.77 -12.20 11.95
C LYS A 137 2.94 -13.26 13.06
N PRO A 138 2.87 -12.92 14.37
CA PRO A 138 2.78 -13.90 15.43
C PRO A 138 1.43 -14.63 15.41
N GLU A 139 1.34 -15.79 16.07
CA GLU A 139 0.18 -16.70 16.01
C GLU A 139 -1.13 -16.03 16.49
N ASP A 140 -1.06 -15.21 17.53
CA ASP A 140 -2.20 -14.50 18.11
C ASP A 140 -2.47 -13.13 17.46
N TRP A 141 -1.72 -12.77 16.40
CA TRP A 141 -1.83 -11.46 15.76
C TRP A 141 -3.23 -11.19 15.24
N ALA A 142 -3.82 -12.14 14.49
CA ALA A 142 -5.13 -11.93 13.88
C ALA A 142 -6.20 -11.68 14.96
N LYS A 143 -6.16 -12.42 16.06
CA LYS A 143 -7.08 -12.24 17.18
C LYS A 143 -6.94 -10.87 17.85
N LYS A 144 -5.74 -10.31 17.91
CA LYS A 144 -5.43 -9.08 18.67
C LYS A 144 -5.43 -7.81 17.82
N PHE A 145 -5.03 -7.93 16.56
CA PHE A 145 -4.57 -6.83 15.73
C PHE A 145 -5.09 -6.87 14.30
N ALA A 146 -5.85 -7.89 13.88
CA ALA A 146 -6.45 -7.90 12.54
C ALA A 146 -7.22 -6.59 12.29
N PRO A 147 -6.88 -5.81 11.24
CA PRO A 147 -7.48 -4.50 11.04
C PRO A 147 -8.91 -4.58 10.52
N GLU A 148 -9.28 -5.64 9.80
CA GLU A 148 -10.51 -5.73 9.01
C GLU A 148 -11.79 -5.53 9.85
N PRO A 149 -11.95 -6.16 11.05
CA PRO A 149 -13.11 -5.91 11.90
C PRO A 149 -13.19 -4.46 12.41
N LEU A 150 -12.04 -3.83 12.67
CA LEU A 150 -11.98 -2.44 13.13
C LEU A 150 -12.25 -1.46 12.00
N ILE A 151 -11.77 -1.74 10.78
CA ILE A 151 -12.10 -0.98 9.58
C ILE A 151 -13.61 -1.02 9.32
N GLN A 152 -14.23 -2.20 9.39
CA GLN A 152 -15.68 -2.33 9.22
C GLN A 152 -16.45 -1.53 10.27
N LYS A 153 -16.02 -1.57 11.54
CA LYS A 153 -16.62 -0.77 12.61
C LYS A 153 -16.50 0.73 12.32
N GLU A 154 -15.33 1.19 11.88
CA GLU A 154 -15.10 2.59 11.56
C GLU A 154 -15.93 3.05 10.35
N LEU A 155 -16.03 2.23 9.29
CA LEU A 155 -16.89 2.52 8.15
C LEU A 155 -18.37 2.59 8.55
N ASN A 156 -18.83 1.72 9.45
CA ASN A 156 -20.19 1.80 9.99
C ASN A 156 -20.41 3.10 10.76
N ARG A 157 -19.43 3.55 11.54
CA ARG A 157 -19.46 4.86 12.23
C ARG A 157 -19.55 6.01 11.24
N GLN A 158 -18.74 6.02 10.18
CA GLN A 158 -18.76 7.07 9.15
C GLN A 158 -20.08 7.10 8.37
N LYS A 159 -20.72 5.94 8.16
CA LYS A 159 -22.07 5.84 7.56
C LYS A 159 -23.20 6.37 8.46
N GLY A 160 -22.90 6.73 9.72
CA GLY A 160 -23.92 7.08 10.71
C GLY A 160 -24.66 5.87 11.30
N ASN A 161 -24.16 4.66 11.07
CA ASN A 161 -24.72 3.39 11.58
C ASN A 161 -24.04 2.96 12.90
N ALA A 162 -23.54 3.91 13.70
CA ALA A 162 -22.96 3.59 15.00
C ALA A 162 -24.08 3.24 15.99
N GLU A 163 -24.07 2.01 16.52
CA GLU A 163 -24.71 1.70 17.81
C GLU A 163 -24.08 2.53 18.95
#